data_AF-A0A1M4ZM16-F1
#
_entry.id   AF-A0A1M4ZM16-F1
#
_cell.length_a   1.000
_cell.length_b   1.000
_cell.length_c   1.000
_cell.angle_alpha   90.00
_cell.angle_beta   90.00
_cell.angle_gamma   90.00
#
_symmetry.space_group_name_H-M   'P 1'
#
loop_
_entity.id
_entity.type
_entity.pdbx_description
1 polymer ?
#
loop_
_entity_poly.entity_id
_entity_poly.type
_entity_poly.pdbx_seq_one_letter_code
_entity_poly.pdbx_strand_id
1 'polypeptide(L)'
;MIIKHSIRCFLKNQKGIYRDKMLFNIRRVLDKYGISKYNFAAFSVHRSVGPGLSFIQGRHEITDRFCPGCGSDLYMVDSPVRILSILEGIHDKVIYGCACGEIFFQFEEK
;
A
#
# COMPACT_ATOMS: atom_id res chain seq x y z
N MET A 1 -8.29 -10.65 11.01
CA MET A 1 -7.17 -9.75 11.36
C MET A 1 -7.45 -8.36 10.77
N ILE A 2 -7.52 -7.32 11.62
CA ILE A 2 -7.96 -5.94 11.26
C ILE A 2 -7.17 -5.33 10.10
N ILE A 3 -5.84 -5.51 10.07
CA ILE A 3 -4.95 -4.92 9.06
C ILE A 3 -5.34 -5.35 7.64
N LYS A 4 -5.48 -6.66 7.37
CA LYS A 4 -5.90 -7.16 6.06
C LYS A 4 -7.29 -6.64 5.65
N HIS A 5 -8.21 -6.53 6.62
CA HIS A 5 -9.56 -6.05 6.36
C HIS A 5 -9.54 -4.56 5.96
N SER A 6 -8.81 -3.71 6.69
CA SER A 6 -8.67 -2.28 6.35
C SER A 6 -8.09 -2.07 4.95
N ILE A 7 -7.07 -2.86 4.57
CA ILE A 7 -6.47 -2.80 3.23
C ILE A 7 -7.50 -3.22 2.17
N ARG A 8 -8.17 -4.36 2.34
CA ARG A 8 -9.21 -4.81 1.41
C ARG A 8 -10.33 -3.80 1.24
N CYS A 9 -10.77 -3.15 2.32
CA CYS A 9 -11.79 -2.11 2.24
C CYS A 9 -11.33 -0.90 1.43
N PHE A 10 -10.07 -0.47 1.60
CA PHE A 10 -9.52 0.60 0.76
C PHE A 10 -9.42 0.18 -0.71
N LEU A 11 -8.85 -1.00 -1.01
CA LEU A 11 -8.67 -1.47 -2.39
C LEU A 11 -10.00 -1.57 -3.16
N LYS A 12 -11.11 -1.84 -2.46
CA LYS A 12 -12.46 -1.86 -3.06
C LYS A 12 -13.06 -0.46 -3.24
N ASN A 13 -12.80 0.49 -2.34
CA ASN A 13 -13.46 1.81 -2.37
C ASN A 13 -12.65 2.90 -3.09
N GLN A 14 -11.32 2.76 -3.12
CA GLN A 14 -10.37 3.57 -3.90
C GLN A 14 -10.39 5.09 -3.70
N LYS A 15 -11.06 5.59 -2.65
CA LYS A 15 -11.07 7.02 -2.32
C LYS A 15 -9.92 7.37 -1.37
N GLY A 16 -9.28 8.53 -1.58
CA GLY A 16 -8.14 9.00 -0.78
C GLY A 16 -8.41 9.02 0.72
N ILE A 17 -9.59 9.50 1.15
CA ILE A 17 -9.99 9.50 2.57
C ILE A 17 -9.97 8.10 3.22
N TYR A 18 -10.25 7.05 2.44
CA TYR A 18 -10.21 5.68 2.94
C TYR A 18 -8.78 5.13 3.02
N ARG A 19 -7.85 5.65 2.20
CA ARG A 19 -6.43 5.33 2.31
C ARG A 19 -5.88 5.79 3.65
N ASP A 20 -6.14 7.05 4.00
CA ASP A 20 -5.57 7.63 5.22
C ASP A 20 -6.21 6.99 6.46
N LYS A 21 -7.52 6.73 6.44
CA LYS A 21 -8.22 5.93 7.47
C LYS A 21 -7.63 4.52 7.59
N MET A 22 -7.31 3.87 6.47
CA MET A 22 -6.66 2.56 6.46
C MET A 22 -5.30 2.63 7.16
N LEU A 23 -4.42 3.55 6.75
CA LEU A 23 -3.08 3.69 7.35
C LEU A 23 -3.14 4.08 8.84
N PHE A 24 -4.12 4.91 9.23
CA PHE A 24 -4.35 5.25 10.63
C PHE A 24 -4.81 4.03 11.45
N ASN A 25 -5.76 3.24 10.93
CA ASN A 25 -6.22 2.03 11.63
C ASN A 25 -5.12 1.00 11.79
N ILE A 26 -4.30 0.80 10.75
CA ILE A 26 -3.12 -0.06 10.80
C ILE A 26 -2.16 0.45 11.87
N ARG A 27 -1.88 1.76 11.90
CA ARG A 27 -1.03 2.37 12.94
C ARG A 27 -1.54 2.07 14.35
N ARG A 28 -2.83 2.27 14.63
CA ARG A 28 -3.42 2.02 15.96
C ARG A 28 -3.21 0.58 16.41
N VAL A 29 -3.32 -0.38 15.49
CA VAL A 29 -3.04 -1.79 15.79
C VAL A 29 -1.55 -1.97 16.12
N LEU A 30 -0.65 -1.44 15.30
CA LEU A 30 0.79 -1.54 15.54
C LEU A 30 1.20 -0.93 16.89
N ASP A 31 0.69 0.27 17.22
CA ASP A 31 0.97 0.95 18.49
C ASP A 31 0.42 0.16 19.69
N LYS A 32 -0.82 -0.34 19.60
CA LYS A 32 -1.47 -1.10 20.69
C LYS A 32 -0.65 -2.34 21.09
N TYR A 33 0.01 -2.96 20.13
CA TYR A 33 0.79 -4.19 20.35
C TYR A 33 2.30 -3.94 20.43
N GLY A 34 2.78 -2.69 20.37
CA GLY A 34 4.21 -2.38 20.37
C GLY A 34 4.97 -2.94 19.16
N ILE A 35 4.29 -3.17 18.03
CA ILE A 35 4.87 -3.79 16.84
C ILE A 35 5.41 -2.70 15.91
N SER A 36 6.69 -2.76 15.57
CA SER A 36 7.31 -1.84 14.59
C SER A 36 6.98 -2.22 13.15
N LYS A 37 6.88 -3.53 12.87
CA LYS A 37 6.64 -4.08 11.53
C LYS A 37 5.81 -5.36 11.61
N TYR A 38 4.84 -5.49 10.72
CA TYR A 38 4.08 -6.74 10.54
C TYR A 38 4.18 -7.23 9.09
N ASN A 39 4.53 -8.51 8.92
CA ASN A 39 4.77 -9.12 7.63
C ASN A 39 3.57 -9.92 7.11
N PHE A 40 3.27 -9.76 5.82
CA PHE A 40 2.39 -10.63 5.04
C PHE A 40 3.19 -11.24 3.88
N ALA A 41 2.58 -12.17 3.14
CA ALA A 41 3.23 -12.82 2.01
C ALA A 41 3.69 -11.81 0.94
N ALA A 42 2.78 -10.94 0.48
CA ALA A 42 3.02 -9.99 -0.61
C ALA A 42 3.51 -8.59 -0.17
N PHE A 43 3.35 -8.23 1.10
CA PHE A 43 3.67 -6.90 1.60
C PHE A 43 3.99 -6.90 3.10
N SER A 44 4.48 -5.79 3.62
CA SER A 44 4.56 -5.54 5.06
C SER A 44 4.00 -4.17 5.41
N VAL A 45 3.52 -4.03 6.63
CA VAL A 45 3.12 -2.74 7.20
C VAL A 45 4.13 -2.31 8.24
N HIS A 46 4.42 -1.02 8.28
CA HIS A 46 5.45 -0.46 9.14
C HIS A 46 4.91 0.73 9.92
N ARG A 47 5.34 0.80 11.17
CA ARG A 47 5.16 1.95 12.03
C ARG A 47 6.12 3.05 11.55
N SER A 48 5.60 4.24 11.27
CA SER A 48 6.42 5.43 11.00
C SER A 48 7.18 5.88 12.25
N VAL A 49 8.31 6.58 12.05
CA VAL A 49 9.16 7.10 13.13
C VAL A 49 8.38 8.11 13.99
N GLY A 50 7.66 9.04 13.35
CA GLY A 50 6.76 9.98 14.03
C GLY A 50 5.40 9.37 14.40
N PRO A 51 4.64 10.00 15.31
CA PRO A 51 3.21 9.75 15.44
C PRO A 51 2.50 10.12 14.14
N GLY A 52 1.53 9.31 13.69
CA GLY A 52 0.81 9.58 12.44
C GLY A 52 0.35 8.33 11.72
N LEU A 53 0.61 8.24 10.42
CA LEU A 53 0.18 7.13 9.57
C LEU A 53 1.23 6.01 9.56
N SER A 54 0.80 4.75 9.48
CA SER A 54 1.69 3.66 9.05
C SER A 54 2.02 3.80 7.56
N PHE A 55 3.03 3.08 7.07
CA PHE A 55 3.23 2.90 5.63
C PHE A 55 3.22 1.42 5.24
N ILE A 56 2.92 1.16 3.98
CA ILE A 56 2.91 -0.17 3.37
C ILE A 56 4.16 -0.30 2.50
N GLN A 57 4.82 -1.46 2.55
CA GLN A 57 5.93 -1.80 1.68
C GLN A 57 5.55 -3.06 0.88
N GLY A 58 5.48 -2.92 -0.45
CA GLY A 58 5.32 -4.04 -1.37
C GLY A 58 6.61 -4.88 -1.45
N ARG A 59 6.47 -6.19 -1.65
CA ARG A 59 7.60 -7.12 -1.81
C ARG A 59 7.88 -7.51 -3.25
N HIS A 60 6.88 -7.41 -4.13
CA HIS A 60 7.01 -7.74 -5.53
C HIS A 60 7.21 -6.47 -6.34
N GLU A 61 8.34 -6.42 -7.06
CA GLU A 61 8.63 -5.36 -8.03
C GLU A 61 7.90 -5.66 -9.33
N ILE A 62 7.39 -4.63 -9.97
CA ILE A 62 6.97 -4.69 -11.37
C ILE A 62 7.77 -3.67 -12.17
N THR A 63 8.04 -4.01 -13.42
CA THR A 63 8.69 -3.12 -14.39
C THR A 63 7.75 -2.71 -15.53
N ASP A 64 6.58 -3.36 -15.61
CA ASP A 64 5.54 -3.06 -16.56
C ASP A 64 4.51 -2.09 -15.97
N ARG A 65 3.67 -1.53 -16.85
CA ARG A 65 2.61 -0.58 -16.47
C ARG A 65 1.30 -1.27 -16.10
N PHE A 66 1.31 -2.57 -15.81
CA PHE A 66 0.10 -3.36 -15.60
C PHE A 66 0.09 -4.03 -14.23
N CYS A 67 -1.10 -4.18 -13.67
CA CYS A 67 -1.27 -4.96 -12.45
C CYS A 67 -0.94 -6.43 -12.74
N PRO A 68 -0.05 -7.08 -11.96
CA PRO A 68 0.39 -8.46 -12.21
C PRO A 68 -0.73 -9.49 -11.98
N GLY A 69 -1.80 -9.12 -11.28
CA GLY A 69 -2.93 -10.02 -11.00
C GLY A 69 -4.05 -9.98 -12.04
N CYS A 70 -4.41 -8.79 -12.53
CA CYS A 70 -5.57 -8.63 -13.43
C CYS A 70 -5.27 -7.89 -14.74
N GLY A 71 -4.01 -7.52 -14.98
CA GLY A 71 -3.59 -6.86 -16.22
C GLY A 71 -4.10 -5.43 -16.40
N SER A 72 -4.73 -4.83 -15.38
CA SER A 72 -5.23 -3.46 -15.48
C SER A 72 -4.07 -2.46 -15.52
N ASP A 73 -4.16 -1.49 -16.42
CA ASP A 73 -3.15 -0.44 -16.60
C ASP A 73 -3.10 0.47 -15.36
N LEU A 74 -1.89 0.81 -14.91
CA LEU A 74 -1.63 1.62 -13.71
C LEU A 74 -2.08 3.08 -13.87
N TYR A 75 -1.95 3.64 -15.06
CA TYR A 75 -1.99 5.09 -15.29
C TYR A 75 -3.26 5.57 -15.99
N MET A 76 -4.19 4.66 -16.30
CA MET A 76 -5.52 5.04 -16.79
C MET A 76 -6.31 5.79 -15.71
N VAL A 77 -7.09 6.78 -16.12
CA VAL A 77 -7.93 7.62 -15.22
C VAL A 77 -8.85 6.74 -14.35
N ASP A 78 -9.46 5.73 -14.95
CA ASP A 78 -10.36 4.78 -14.28
C ASP A 78 -9.64 3.50 -13.82
N SER A 79 -8.30 3.54 -13.72
CA SER A 79 -7.53 2.39 -13.27
C SER A 79 -8.03 1.89 -11.91
N PRO A 80 -8.17 0.58 -11.69
CA PRO A 80 -8.43 0.01 -10.38
C PRO A 80 -7.14 -0.08 -9.53
N VAL A 81 -6.07 0.64 -9.87
CA VAL A 81 -4.80 0.67 -9.13
C VAL A 81 -4.67 2.00 -8.39
N ARG A 82 -4.27 1.96 -7.12
CA ARG A 82 -4.07 3.14 -6.27
C ARG A 82 -2.76 3.08 -5.51
N ILE A 83 -2.13 4.23 -5.32
CA ILE A 83 -0.94 4.37 -4.49
C ILE A 83 -1.32 4.15 -3.02
N LEU A 84 -0.64 3.21 -2.38
CA LEU A 84 -0.75 2.89 -0.96
C LEU A 84 0.27 3.66 -0.12
N SER A 85 1.49 3.81 -0.60
CA SER A 85 2.60 4.51 0.07
C SER A 85 3.67 4.87 -0.95
N ILE A 86 4.42 5.92 -0.67
CA ILE A 86 5.62 6.31 -1.42
C ILE A 86 6.77 6.28 -0.41
N LEU A 87 7.85 5.58 -0.76
CA LEU A 87 9.09 5.57 0.00
C LEU A 87 10.11 6.38 -0.79
N GLU A 88 10.31 7.63 -0.38
CA GLU A 88 11.21 8.57 -1.03
C GLU A 88 12.67 8.18 -0.79
N GLY A 89 13.50 8.31 -1.82
CA GLY A 89 14.91 7.92 -1.75
C GLY A 89 15.72 8.44 -2.94
N ILE A 90 16.79 7.69 -3.30
CA ILE A 90 17.55 7.92 -4.54
C ILE A 90 16.63 7.64 -5.76
N HIS A 91 15.88 6.54 -5.68
CA HIS A 91 14.74 6.26 -6.54
C HIS A 91 13.51 6.15 -5.66
N ASP A 92 12.43 6.84 -6.04
CA ASP A 92 11.21 6.82 -5.26
C ASP A 92 10.50 5.50 -5.49
N LYS A 93 10.32 4.73 -4.42
CA LYS A 93 9.64 3.44 -4.48
C LYS A 93 8.16 3.67 -4.21
N VAL A 94 7.35 3.56 -5.25
CA VAL A 94 5.90 3.72 -5.17
C VAL A 94 5.26 2.36 -4.95
N ILE A 95 4.45 2.22 -3.91
CA ILE A 95 3.72 1.00 -3.60
C ILE A 95 2.29 1.18 -4.08
N TYR A 96 1.86 0.28 -4.96
CA TYR A 96 0.51 0.26 -5.50
C TYR A 96 -0.30 -0.89 -4.90
N GLY A 97 -1.61 -0.71 -4.88
CA GLY A 97 -2.57 -1.75 -4.59
C GLY A 97 -3.71 -1.72 -5.60
N CYS A 98 -4.11 -2.88 -6.10
CA CYS A 98 -5.20 -3.03 -7.05
C CYS A 98 -6.49 -3.53 -6.38
N ALA A 99 -7.65 -3.19 -6.93
CA ALA A 99 -8.95 -3.74 -6.50
C ALA A 99 -9.01 -5.27 -6.53
N CYS A 100 -8.21 -5.92 -7.39
CA CYS A 100 -8.10 -7.38 -7.44
C CYS A 100 -7.43 -7.97 -6.19
N GLY A 101 -6.79 -7.14 -5.36
CA GLY A 101 -6.15 -7.53 -4.10
C GLY A 101 -4.62 -7.58 -4.17
N GLU A 102 -4.04 -7.44 -5.35
CA GLU A 102 -2.59 -7.40 -5.52
C GLU A 102 -1.97 -6.14 -4.94
N ILE A 103 -0.76 -6.29 -4.38
CA ILE A 103 0.06 -5.22 -3.84
C ILE A 103 1.49 -5.42 -4.31
N PHE A 104 2.02 -4.41 -4.99
CA PHE A 104 3.31 -4.44 -5.67
C PHE A 104 3.96 -3.07 -5.59
N PHE A 105 5.21 -2.96 -6.03
CA PHE A 105 5.92 -1.68 -6.09
C PHE A 105 6.61 -1.49 -7.43
N GLN A 106 6.84 -0.24 -7.78
CA GLN A 106 7.66 0.17 -8.91
C GLN A 106 8.61 1.28 -8.43
N PHE A 107 9.81 1.34 -9.00
CA PHE A 107 10.66 2.51 -8.84
C PHE A 107 10.27 3.54 -9.89
N GLU A 108 9.99 4.76 -9.45
CA GLU A 108 9.80 5.90 -10.35
C GLU A 108 11.07 6.78 -10.33
N GLU A 109 11.51 7.18 -11.52
CA GLU A 109 12.60 8.15 -11.70
C GLU A 109 12.05 9.57 -11.48
N LYS A 110 12.87 10.44 -10.87
CA LYS A 110 12.51 11.85 -10.59
C LYS A 110 12.61 12.73 -11.83
#